data_AF-A0A936F8D3-F1
#
_entry.id   AF-A0A936F8D3-F1
#
_cell.length_a   1.000
_cell.length_b   1.000
_cell.length_c   1.000
_cell.angle_alpha   90.00
_cell.angle_beta   90.00
_cell.angle_gamma   90.00
#
_symmetry.space_group_name_H-M   'P 1'
#
loop_
_entity.id
_entity.type
_entity.pdbx_description
1 polymer ?
#
loop_
_entity_poly.entity_id
_entity_poly.type
_entity_poly.pdbx_seq_one_letter_code
_entity_poly.pdbx_strand_id
1 'polypeptide(L)'
;MAVPPLPLRPWGARFVAALLSLCLIVQPALAQSILRDAETEDVFAEMAAPLIEAAGMRPRDVQIILIQDKDINAFVAGGQAVYIHSGLIAAATNANEVQGVIAHELGHVAGGHVIRSSEGIKAATGITILSLLIGVAAMAAGAGEAGAGIMAAGQQAAMGKFLAFNRTQESSADQAGASYLAKSGISGRGSVAFFKKLQNLEFRYSIPQDDSYARTHPLTGERIAVLEDRYKLDPAWNVATDPALEARFQRVKAKLKGYIDPRQALIDYPVTNLSIPARYARAYAWHRTSYPQAALDEADALIKAMPHDPYFLELKGQILLESGRPKDALPMLREAVEKTGAQPLIAATFGHALIEADEHANLAEAEIVLKAAVNKDKDNPFAWYQLGVVYSRQGDTARAALASAEQHLLEGRLPLARGSARTAMAGIKEGSPDWIRAADIAMVADNELGDRKDRKKK
;
A
#
# COMPACT_ATOMS: atom_id res chain seq x y z
N MET A 1 -19.94 28.96 -68.07
CA MET A 1 -20.63 27.72 -67.65
C MET A 1 -19.80 27.11 -66.53
N ALA A 2 -20.24 27.26 -65.29
CA ALA A 2 -19.50 26.85 -64.10
C ALA A 2 -19.78 25.37 -63.77
N VAL A 3 -18.73 24.60 -63.56
CA VAL A 3 -18.76 23.20 -63.11
C VAL A 3 -19.18 23.17 -61.63
N PRO A 4 -20.13 22.32 -61.19
CA PRO A 4 -20.52 22.24 -59.78
C PRO A 4 -19.44 21.53 -58.94
N PRO A 5 -19.28 21.87 -57.65
CA PRO A 5 -18.35 21.17 -56.78
C PRO A 5 -18.85 19.76 -56.42
N LEU A 6 -17.93 18.79 -56.44
CA LEU A 6 -18.14 17.40 -56.03
C LEU A 6 -18.50 17.31 -54.52
N PRO A 7 -19.39 16.39 -54.11
CA PRO A 7 -19.67 16.18 -52.70
C PRO A 7 -18.51 15.46 -52.02
N LEU A 8 -17.95 16.06 -50.96
CA LEU A 8 -17.01 15.40 -50.07
C LEU A 8 -17.69 14.21 -49.38
N ARG A 9 -17.22 13.00 -49.67
CA ARG A 9 -17.69 11.75 -49.00
C ARG A 9 -17.35 11.79 -47.50
N PRO A 10 -18.27 11.38 -46.59
CA PRO A 10 -18.11 11.48 -45.13
C PRO A 10 -17.27 10.34 -44.53
N TRP A 11 -16.20 9.92 -45.22
CA TRP A 11 -15.37 8.79 -44.79
C TRP A 11 -14.13 9.24 -43.99
N GLY A 12 -13.70 10.49 -44.14
CA GLY A 12 -12.57 11.05 -43.39
C GLY A 12 -12.88 11.33 -41.90
N ALA A 13 -14.12 11.65 -41.56
CA ALA A 13 -14.51 11.99 -40.19
C ALA A 13 -14.60 10.77 -39.26
N ARG A 14 -14.81 9.57 -39.81
CA ARG A 14 -14.92 8.32 -39.03
C ARG A 14 -13.58 7.66 -38.72
N PHE A 15 -12.56 7.88 -39.55
CA PHE A 15 -11.20 7.39 -39.27
C PHE A 15 -10.48 8.19 -38.18
N VAL A 16 -10.76 9.48 -38.06
CA VAL A 16 -10.21 10.33 -36.99
C VAL A 16 -10.84 9.98 -35.63
N ALA A 17 -12.12 9.60 -35.59
CA ALA A 17 -12.77 9.16 -34.35
C ALA A 17 -12.26 7.80 -33.82
N ALA A 18 -11.84 6.89 -34.72
CA ALA A 18 -11.25 5.59 -34.36
C ALA A 18 -9.78 5.71 -33.87
N LEU A 19 -9.04 6.72 -34.33
CA LEU A 19 -7.70 7.03 -33.83
C LEU A 19 -7.73 7.82 -32.51
N LEU A 20 -8.76 8.64 -32.29
CA LEU A 20 -8.97 9.37 -31.02
C LEU A 20 -9.42 8.47 -29.86
N SER A 21 -9.98 7.29 -30.15
CA SER A 21 -10.35 6.29 -29.13
C SER A 21 -9.17 5.39 -28.70
N LEU A 22 -8.01 5.50 -29.36
CA LEU A 22 -6.76 4.83 -28.94
C LEU A 22 -5.97 5.61 -27.89
N CYS A 23 -6.31 6.89 -27.65
CA CYS A 23 -5.78 7.67 -26.53
C CYS A 23 -6.64 7.41 -25.30
N LEU A 24 -6.64 6.17 -24.79
CA LEU A 24 -7.02 5.95 -23.40
C LEU A 24 -6.06 6.77 -22.55
N ILE A 25 -6.64 7.78 -21.92
CA ILE A 25 -6.00 8.68 -20.98
C ILE A 25 -5.33 7.80 -19.94
N VAL A 26 -4.00 7.71 -19.98
CA VAL A 26 -3.22 7.36 -18.79
C VAL A 26 -3.49 8.51 -17.83
N GLN A 27 -4.53 8.37 -17.01
CA GLN A 27 -4.65 9.23 -15.86
C GLN A 27 -3.35 9.02 -15.08
N PRO A 28 -2.65 10.09 -14.66
CA PRO A 28 -1.62 9.90 -13.67
C PRO A 28 -2.30 9.17 -12.52
N ALA A 29 -1.82 7.97 -12.19
CA ALA A 29 -2.23 7.33 -10.95
C ALA A 29 -2.13 8.42 -9.89
N LEU A 30 -3.26 8.82 -9.32
CA LEU A 30 -3.24 9.60 -8.09
C LEU A 30 -2.28 8.83 -7.20
N ALA A 31 -1.22 9.49 -6.72
CA ALA A 31 -0.28 8.85 -5.82
C ALA A 31 -1.10 8.35 -4.63
N GLN A 32 -1.46 7.06 -4.67
CA GLN A 32 -2.20 6.39 -3.62
C GLN A 32 -1.36 6.59 -2.36
N SER A 33 -1.88 7.34 -1.39
CA SER A 33 -1.11 7.71 -0.21
C SER A 33 -0.86 6.44 0.59
N ILE A 34 0.39 6.00 0.67
CA ILE A 34 0.79 4.96 1.62
C ILE A 34 0.51 5.48 3.02
N LEU A 35 -0.21 4.70 3.82
CA LEU A 35 -0.45 4.99 5.23
C LEU A 35 0.60 4.25 6.04
N ARG A 36 1.57 5.02 6.55
CA ARG A 36 2.59 4.52 7.46
C ARG A 36 2.18 4.80 8.89
N ASP A 37 2.12 3.75 9.69
CA ASP A 37 1.68 3.83 11.07
C ASP A 37 2.28 2.69 11.89
N ALA A 38 2.85 3.00 13.05
CA ALA A 38 3.65 2.03 13.80
C ALA A 38 2.85 0.81 14.26
N GLU A 39 1.71 1.05 14.92
CA GLU A 39 0.84 -0.02 15.41
C GLU A 39 0.24 -0.84 14.27
N THR A 40 -0.20 -0.18 13.20
CA THR A 40 -0.81 -0.85 12.05
C THR A 40 0.19 -1.73 11.33
N GLU A 41 1.41 -1.23 11.09
CA GLU A 41 2.50 -2.00 10.48
C GLU A 41 2.87 -3.21 11.36
N ASP A 42 2.98 -3.03 12.68
CA ASP A 42 3.30 -4.11 13.63
C ASP A 42 2.19 -5.19 13.68
N VAL A 43 0.91 -4.78 13.73
CA VAL A 43 -0.23 -5.71 13.71
C VAL A 43 -0.29 -6.47 12.38
N PHE A 44 -0.07 -5.81 11.25
CA PHE A 44 -0.04 -6.50 9.96
C PHE A 44 1.14 -7.47 9.85
N ALA A 45 2.32 -7.10 10.36
CA ALA A 45 3.47 -7.98 10.43
C ALA A 45 3.16 -9.22 11.29
N GLU A 46 2.52 -9.04 12.45
CA GLU A 46 2.09 -10.14 13.32
C GLU A 46 1.09 -11.08 12.62
N MET A 47 0.09 -10.52 11.93
CA MET A 47 -0.92 -11.29 11.20
C MET A 47 -0.31 -12.08 10.03
N ALA A 48 0.66 -11.49 9.33
CA ALA A 48 1.25 -12.04 8.12
C ALA A 48 2.40 -13.01 8.39
N ALA A 49 3.20 -12.81 9.45
CA ALA A 49 4.40 -13.60 9.73
C ALA A 49 4.18 -15.13 9.65
N PRO A 50 3.21 -15.74 10.36
CA PRO A 50 3.01 -17.19 10.28
C PRO A 50 2.55 -17.66 8.89
N LEU A 51 1.86 -16.82 8.13
CA LEU A 51 1.43 -17.12 6.76
C LEU A 51 2.61 -17.06 5.78
N ILE A 52 3.49 -16.05 5.94
CA ILE A 52 4.70 -15.89 5.14
C ILE A 52 5.65 -17.08 5.37
N GLU A 53 5.82 -17.51 6.62
CA GLU A 53 6.60 -18.70 6.97
C GLU A 53 5.99 -19.97 6.39
N ALA A 54 4.67 -20.13 6.47
CA ALA A 54 3.94 -21.26 5.87
C ALA A 54 4.05 -21.31 4.33
N ALA A 55 4.26 -20.15 3.70
CA ALA A 55 4.55 -20.01 2.27
C ALA A 55 6.02 -20.26 1.92
N GLY A 56 6.89 -20.57 2.90
CA GLY A 56 8.31 -20.85 2.69
C GLY A 56 9.16 -19.61 2.46
N MET A 57 8.65 -18.43 2.81
CA MET A 57 9.35 -17.15 2.71
C MET A 57 9.78 -16.67 4.10
N ARG A 58 10.72 -15.73 4.17
CA ARG A 58 11.10 -15.10 5.44
C ARG A 58 10.19 -13.88 5.66
N PRO A 59 9.63 -13.66 6.87
CA PRO A 59 8.79 -12.49 7.15
C PRO A 59 9.39 -11.15 6.72
N ARG A 60 10.71 -10.99 6.91
CA ARG A 60 11.44 -9.77 6.52
C ARG A 60 11.48 -9.48 5.00
N ASP A 61 11.21 -10.49 4.16
CA ASP A 61 11.29 -10.37 2.71
C ASP A 61 9.94 -9.98 2.10
N VAL A 62 8.84 -10.02 2.87
CA VAL A 62 7.50 -9.69 2.38
C VAL A 62 6.97 -8.48 3.13
N GLN A 63 6.64 -7.42 2.40
CA GLN A 63 6.09 -6.20 2.98
C GLN A 63 4.57 -6.20 2.88
N ILE A 64 3.89 -5.81 3.97
CA ILE A 64 2.46 -5.52 3.95
C ILE A 64 2.29 -4.00 3.99
N ILE A 65 1.74 -3.42 2.94
CA ILE A 65 1.68 -1.96 2.74
C ILE A 65 0.22 -1.52 2.75
N LEU A 66 -0.12 -0.62 3.67
CA LEU A 66 -1.46 -0.02 3.73
C LEU A 66 -1.56 1.16 2.77
N ILE A 67 -2.61 1.17 1.96
CA ILE A 67 -2.94 2.21 1.02
C ILE A 67 -4.19 2.95 1.47
N GLN A 68 -4.14 4.29 1.52
CA GLN A 68 -5.30 5.13 1.78
C GLN A 68 -6.24 5.13 0.58
N ASP A 69 -7.09 4.13 0.54
CA ASP A 69 -8.15 4.00 -0.45
C ASP A 69 -9.39 3.42 0.22
N LYS A 70 -10.55 4.02 -0.07
CA LYS A 70 -11.84 3.60 0.50
C LYS A 70 -12.38 2.34 -0.18
N ASP A 71 -11.86 2.00 -1.36
CA ASP A 71 -12.28 0.82 -2.09
C ASP A 71 -11.77 -0.43 -1.37
N ILE A 72 -12.57 -1.50 -1.41
CA ILE A 72 -12.18 -2.77 -0.81
C ILE A 72 -11.29 -3.49 -1.81
N ASN A 73 -9.98 -3.47 -1.56
CA ASN A 73 -9.01 -4.15 -2.40
C ASN A 73 -7.75 -4.60 -1.64
N ALA A 74 -7.07 -5.58 -2.19
CA ALA A 74 -5.70 -5.97 -1.87
C ALA A 74 -5.06 -6.54 -3.14
N PHE A 75 -3.74 -6.42 -3.28
CA PHE A 75 -3.04 -6.94 -4.45
C PHE A 75 -1.55 -7.11 -4.19
N VAL A 76 -0.88 -7.88 -5.04
CA VAL A 76 0.58 -8.00 -5.05
C VAL A 76 1.19 -7.11 -6.13
N ALA A 77 2.25 -6.39 -5.79
CA ALA A 77 3.10 -5.72 -6.78
C ALA A 77 4.58 -5.80 -6.39
N GLY A 78 5.48 -5.55 -7.35
CA GLY A 78 6.93 -5.56 -7.09
C GLY A 78 7.53 -6.91 -6.69
N GLY A 79 6.76 -8.00 -6.74
CA GLY A 79 7.20 -9.38 -6.50
C GLY A 79 7.06 -9.85 -5.05
N GLN A 80 7.27 -8.99 -4.05
CA GLN A 80 7.23 -9.39 -2.63
C GLN A 80 6.55 -8.36 -1.71
N ALA A 81 5.66 -7.53 -2.25
CA ALA A 81 4.84 -6.62 -1.45
C ALA A 81 3.35 -6.91 -1.66
N VAL A 82 2.62 -7.05 -0.56
CA VAL A 82 1.17 -7.14 -0.50
C VAL A 82 0.63 -5.77 -0.11
N TYR A 83 -0.15 -5.17 -1.00
CA TYR A 83 -0.81 -3.90 -0.77
C TYR A 83 -2.24 -4.17 -0.31
N ILE A 84 -2.67 -3.48 0.75
CA ILE A 84 -4.01 -3.61 1.32
C ILE A 84 -4.63 -2.21 1.33
N HIS A 85 -5.86 -2.07 0.84
CA HIS A 85 -6.58 -0.80 0.92
C HIS A 85 -7.22 -0.62 2.29
N SER A 86 -7.28 0.62 2.79
CA SER A 86 -7.95 0.95 4.04
C SER A 86 -9.44 0.58 4.06
N GLY A 87 -10.10 0.57 2.90
CA GLY A 87 -11.48 0.10 2.74
C GLY A 87 -11.65 -1.38 3.09
N LEU A 88 -10.64 -2.22 2.81
CA LEU A 88 -10.64 -3.62 3.21
C LEU A 88 -10.66 -3.77 4.72
N ILE A 89 -9.80 -3.02 5.42
CA ILE A 89 -9.74 -3.04 6.89
C ILE A 89 -11.04 -2.53 7.51
N ALA A 90 -11.64 -1.49 6.92
CA ALA A 90 -12.94 -0.97 7.35
C ALA A 90 -14.05 -2.03 7.17
N ALA A 91 -14.02 -2.79 6.08
CA ALA A 91 -14.99 -3.83 5.77
C ALA A 91 -14.80 -5.12 6.59
N ALA A 92 -13.56 -5.49 6.95
CA ALA A 92 -13.26 -6.71 7.69
C ALA A 92 -13.84 -6.67 9.11
N THR A 93 -14.49 -7.75 9.54
CA THR A 93 -15.14 -7.80 10.86
C THR A 93 -14.18 -8.17 11.98
N ASN A 94 -13.16 -8.98 11.67
CA ASN A 94 -12.17 -9.50 12.63
C ASN A 94 -10.81 -9.71 11.93
N ALA A 95 -9.76 -9.99 12.71
CA ALA A 95 -8.41 -10.20 12.20
C ALA A 95 -8.32 -11.41 11.25
N ASN A 96 -9.09 -12.47 11.51
CA ASN A 96 -9.04 -13.70 10.71
C ASN A 96 -9.55 -13.49 9.27
N GLU A 97 -10.50 -12.57 9.04
CA GLU A 97 -10.92 -12.16 7.69
C GLU A 97 -9.75 -11.56 6.89
N VAL A 98 -8.96 -10.67 7.52
CA VAL A 98 -7.79 -10.06 6.87
C VAL A 98 -6.67 -11.07 6.67
N GLN A 99 -6.43 -11.98 7.63
CA GLN A 99 -5.49 -13.10 7.44
C GLN A 99 -5.88 -13.98 6.25
N GLY A 100 -7.18 -14.21 6.03
CA GLY A 100 -7.68 -14.93 4.87
C GLY A 100 -7.32 -14.26 3.54
N VAL A 101 -7.41 -12.93 3.48
CA VAL A 101 -7.00 -12.17 2.28
C VAL A 101 -5.48 -12.17 2.13
N ILE A 102 -4.71 -11.94 3.20
CA ILE A 102 -3.24 -12.01 3.15
C ILE A 102 -2.77 -13.38 2.66
N ALA A 103 -3.38 -14.47 3.12
CA ALA A 103 -3.05 -15.81 2.66
C ALA A 103 -3.28 -16.00 1.14
N HIS A 104 -4.37 -15.43 0.61
CA HIS A 104 -4.67 -15.41 -0.83
C HIS A 104 -3.62 -14.62 -1.62
N GLU A 105 -3.29 -13.41 -1.17
CA GLU A 105 -2.26 -12.58 -1.81
C GLU A 105 -0.87 -13.24 -1.78
N LEU A 106 -0.51 -13.91 -0.68
CA LEU A 106 0.73 -14.70 -0.61
C LEU A 106 0.71 -15.88 -1.60
N GLY A 107 -0.47 -16.40 -1.96
CA GLY A 107 -0.65 -17.34 -3.06
C GLY A 107 -0.23 -16.74 -4.40
N HIS A 108 -0.57 -15.48 -4.66
CA HIS A 108 -0.10 -14.74 -5.85
C HIS A 108 1.40 -14.46 -5.83
N VAL A 109 1.96 -14.10 -4.66
CA VAL A 109 3.42 -13.93 -4.47
C VAL A 109 4.15 -15.23 -4.83
N ALA A 110 3.79 -16.33 -4.16
CA ALA A 110 4.48 -17.62 -4.32
C ALA A 110 4.28 -18.22 -5.72
N GLY A 111 3.11 -18.00 -6.35
CA GLY A 111 2.83 -18.43 -7.71
C GLY A 111 3.52 -17.58 -8.79
N GLY A 112 4.15 -16.47 -8.42
CA GLY A 112 4.76 -15.52 -9.36
C GLY A 112 3.75 -14.90 -10.33
N HIS A 113 2.47 -14.84 -9.96
CA HIS A 113 1.38 -14.48 -10.87
C HIS A 113 1.54 -13.07 -11.47
N VAL A 114 2.08 -12.12 -10.70
CA VAL A 114 2.37 -10.75 -11.17
C VAL A 114 3.42 -10.74 -12.28
N ILE A 115 4.50 -11.52 -12.14
CA ILE A 115 5.59 -11.63 -13.13
C ILE A 115 5.08 -12.34 -14.39
N ARG A 116 4.22 -13.35 -14.20
CA ARG A 116 3.66 -14.19 -15.26
C ARG A 116 2.46 -13.58 -15.96
N SER A 117 1.94 -12.45 -15.49
CA SER A 117 0.83 -11.71 -16.13
C SER A 117 1.06 -11.45 -17.63
N SER A 118 2.33 -11.21 -18.01
CA SER A 118 2.74 -11.03 -19.41
C SER A 118 2.50 -12.25 -20.30
N GLU A 119 2.46 -13.47 -19.75
CA GLU A 119 2.15 -14.71 -20.48
C GLU A 119 0.70 -14.70 -20.98
N GLY A 120 -0.25 -14.36 -20.09
CA GLY A 120 -1.67 -14.25 -20.41
C GLY A 120 -1.96 -13.17 -21.45
N ILE A 121 -1.33 -12.00 -21.29
CA ILE A 121 -1.43 -10.88 -22.24
C ILE A 121 -0.89 -11.30 -23.61
N LYS A 122 0.32 -11.87 -23.68
CA LYS A 122 0.93 -12.33 -24.95
C LYS A 122 0.04 -13.32 -25.70
N ALA A 123 -0.55 -14.29 -24.99
CA ALA A 123 -1.45 -15.27 -25.60
C ALA A 123 -2.71 -14.62 -26.18
N ALA A 124 -3.35 -13.69 -25.44
CA ALA A 124 -4.52 -12.97 -25.90
C ALA A 124 -4.19 -12.05 -27.10
N THR A 125 -3.09 -11.31 -27.02
CA THR A 125 -2.61 -10.46 -28.12
C THR A 125 -2.31 -11.27 -29.38
N GLY A 126 -1.74 -12.47 -29.25
CA GLY A 126 -1.50 -13.37 -30.38
C GLY A 126 -2.79 -13.75 -31.13
N ILE A 127 -3.87 -14.05 -30.39
CA ILE A 127 -5.19 -14.31 -30.97
C ILE A 127 -5.71 -13.07 -31.70
N THR A 128 -5.64 -11.89 -31.07
CA THR A 128 -6.10 -10.63 -31.67
C THR A 128 -5.36 -10.31 -32.97
N ILE A 129 -4.03 -10.45 -33.00
CA ILE A 129 -3.22 -10.20 -34.20
C ILE A 129 -3.58 -11.18 -35.31
N LEU A 130 -3.69 -12.47 -34.99
CA LEU A 130 -4.05 -13.49 -35.98
C LEU A 130 -5.43 -13.22 -36.57
N SER A 131 -6.42 -12.93 -35.73
CA SER A 131 -7.78 -12.61 -36.18
C SER A 131 -7.86 -11.33 -36.99
N LEU A 132 -7.04 -10.33 -36.68
CA LEU A 132 -6.92 -9.12 -37.49
C LEU A 132 -6.35 -9.44 -38.88
N LEU A 133 -5.27 -10.23 -38.95
CA LEU A 133 -4.65 -10.61 -40.23
C LEU A 133 -5.62 -11.38 -41.12
N ILE A 134 -6.32 -12.38 -40.56
CA ILE A 134 -7.31 -13.18 -41.30
C ILE A 134 -8.52 -12.29 -41.69
N GLY A 135 -8.99 -11.45 -40.78
CA GLY A 135 -10.10 -10.53 -41.03
C GLY A 135 -9.81 -9.56 -42.17
N VAL A 136 -8.62 -8.93 -42.16
CA VAL A 136 -8.17 -8.04 -43.23
C VAL A 136 -8.02 -8.78 -44.56
N ALA A 137 -7.44 -9.98 -44.56
CA ALA A 137 -7.32 -10.79 -45.77
C ALA A 137 -8.70 -11.14 -46.37
N ALA A 138 -9.67 -11.51 -45.53
CA ALA A 138 -11.05 -11.79 -45.96
C ALA A 138 -11.74 -10.53 -46.52
N MET A 139 -11.57 -9.37 -45.88
CA MET A 139 -12.10 -8.10 -46.41
C MET A 139 -11.48 -7.74 -47.76
N ALA A 140 -10.16 -7.90 -47.90
CA ALA A 140 -9.45 -7.65 -49.16
C ALA A 140 -9.87 -8.61 -50.28
N ALA A 141 -10.26 -9.83 -49.95
CA ALA A 141 -10.83 -10.82 -50.87
C ALA A 141 -12.32 -10.58 -51.21
N GLY A 142 -12.90 -9.47 -50.77
CA GLY A 142 -14.30 -9.10 -51.06
C GLY A 142 -15.32 -9.62 -50.04
N ALA A 143 -14.88 -10.31 -48.99
CA ALA A 143 -15.74 -10.88 -47.95
C ALA A 143 -15.79 -9.94 -46.72
N GLY A 144 -16.28 -8.72 -46.92
CA GLY A 144 -16.29 -7.66 -45.91
C GLY A 144 -16.93 -8.05 -44.57
N GLU A 145 -18.13 -8.62 -44.64
CA GLU A 145 -18.91 -9.05 -43.46
C GLU A 145 -18.25 -10.22 -42.72
N ALA A 146 -17.74 -11.20 -43.47
CA ALA A 146 -17.00 -12.32 -42.88
C ALA A 146 -15.70 -11.85 -42.21
N GLY A 147 -14.97 -10.91 -42.82
CA GLY A 147 -13.77 -10.34 -42.22
C GLY A 147 -14.06 -9.58 -40.92
N ALA A 148 -15.15 -8.80 -40.87
CA ALA A 148 -15.62 -8.16 -39.64
C ALA A 148 -16.01 -9.19 -38.56
N GLY A 149 -16.73 -10.25 -38.94
CA GLY A 149 -17.11 -11.33 -38.04
C GLY A 149 -15.91 -12.07 -37.45
N ILE A 150 -14.87 -12.32 -38.25
CA ILE A 150 -13.61 -12.97 -37.80
C ILE A 150 -12.89 -12.10 -36.77
N MET A 151 -12.81 -10.78 -37.00
CA MET A 151 -12.18 -9.87 -36.04
C MET A 151 -12.94 -9.83 -34.71
N ALA A 152 -14.27 -9.75 -34.75
CA ALA A 152 -15.12 -9.76 -33.55
C ALA A 152 -15.00 -11.08 -32.77
N ALA A 153 -15.07 -12.22 -33.46
CA ALA A 153 -14.86 -13.53 -32.85
C ALA A 153 -13.46 -13.66 -32.24
N GLY A 154 -12.44 -13.10 -32.91
CA GLY A 154 -11.08 -13.03 -32.42
C GLY A 154 -10.92 -12.25 -31.11
N GLN A 155 -11.57 -11.09 -31.01
CA GLN A 155 -11.58 -10.30 -29.78
C GLN A 155 -12.26 -11.06 -28.64
N GLN A 156 -13.40 -11.70 -28.90
CA GLN A 156 -14.09 -12.51 -27.90
C GLN A 156 -13.26 -13.72 -27.44
N ALA A 157 -12.58 -14.40 -28.38
CA ALA A 157 -11.69 -15.50 -28.07
C ALA A 157 -10.46 -15.04 -27.26
N ALA A 158 -9.87 -13.90 -27.60
CA ALA A 158 -8.75 -13.31 -26.86
C ALA A 158 -9.15 -12.96 -25.42
N MET A 159 -10.30 -12.31 -25.23
CA MET A 159 -10.85 -12.00 -23.91
C MET A 159 -11.14 -13.28 -23.12
N GLY A 160 -11.79 -14.27 -23.74
CA GLY A 160 -12.07 -15.57 -23.11
C GLY A 160 -10.79 -16.29 -22.66
N LYS A 161 -9.72 -16.23 -23.47
CA LYS A 161 -8.40 -16.79 -23.13
C LYS A 161 -7.76 -16.08 -21.94
N PHE A 162 -7.80 -14.75 -21.91
CA PHE A 162 -7.28 -13.96 -20.80
C PHE A 162 -8.04 -14.24 -19.49
N LEU A 163 -9.37 -14.27 -19.53
CA LEU A 163 -10.20 -14.59 -18.37
C LEU A 163 -9.96 -16.01 -17.86
N ALA A 164 -9.75 -16.99 -18.76
CA ALA A 164 -9.41 -18.36 -18.37
C ALA A 164 -8.02 -18.44 -17.71
N PHE A 165 -7.04 -17.68 -18.21
CA PHE A 165 -5.72 -17.56 -17.58
C PHE A 165 -5.87 -17.02 -16.14
N ASN A 166 -6.59 -15.91 -15.95
CA ASN A 166 -6.80 -15.33 -14.62
C ASN A 166 -7.52 -16.29 -13.66
N ARG A 167 -8.60 -16.98 -14.10
CA ARG A 167 -9.28 -17.99 -13.27
C ARG A 167 -8.35 -19.11 -12.79
N THR A 168 -7.35 -19.47 -13.61
CA THR A 168 -6.35 -20.47 -13.21
C THR A 168 -5.43 -19.93 -12.13
N GLN A 169 -4.99 -18.67 -12.25
CA GLN A 169 -4.17 -18.00 -11.22
C GLN A 169 -4.93 -17.84 -9.90
N GLU A 170 -6.22 -17.50 -9.98
CA GLU A 170 -7.09 -17.40 -8.81
C GLU A 170 -7.25 -18.74 -8.09
N SER A 171 -7.50 -19.82 -8.83
CA SER A 171 -7.64 -21.16 -8.23
C SER A 171 -6.33 -21.66 -7.60
N SER A 172 -5.17 -21.36 -8.20
CA SER A 172 -3.89 -21.70 -7.59
C SER A 172 -3.60 -20.85 -6.35
N ALA A 173 -3.95 -19.56 -6.35
CA ALA A 173 -3.83 -18.69 -5.19
C ALA A 173 -4.73 -19.15 -4.03
N ASP A 174 -6.00 -19.48 -4.29
CA ASP A 174 -6.95 -20.06 -3.32
C ASP A 174 -6.39 -21.32 -2.66
N GLN A 175 -5.87 -22.25 -3.47
CA GLN A 175 -5.34 -23.52 -2.98
C GLN A 175 -4.05 -23.35 -2.16
N ALA A 176 -3.20 -22.40 -2.56
CA ALA A 176 -1.98 -22.04 -1.84
C ALA A 176 -2.32 -21.35 -0.51
N GLY A 177 -3.17 -20.32 -0.55
CA GLY A 177 -3.65 -19.61 0.64
C GLY A 177 -4.31 -20.55 1.65
N ALA A 178 -5.13 -21.49 1.17
CA ALA A 178 -5.71 -22.49 2.03
C ALA A 178 -4.67 -23.43 2.67
N SER A 179 -3.58 -23.73 1.96
CA SER A 179 -2.44 -24.48 2.51
C SER A 179 -1.69 -23.67 3.57
N TYR A 180 -1.54 -22.36 3.38
CA TYR A 180 -0.83 -21.49 4.32
C TYR A 180 -1.61 -21.31 5.62
N LEU A 181 -2.92 -21.12 5.54
CA LEU A 181 -3.82 -21.10 6.70
C LEU A 181 -3.75 -22.41 7.48
N ALA A 182 -3.85 -23.55 6.78
CA ALA A 182 -3.74 -24.89 7.38
C ALA A 182 -2.41 -25.09 8.12
N LYS A 183 -1.27 -24.82 7.46
CA LYS A 183 0.07 -24.98 8.02
C LYS A 183 0.37 -24.07 9.20
N SER A 184 -0.24 -22.88 9.22
CA SER A 184 -0.09 -21.90 10.31
C SER A 184 -1.08 -22.14 11.46
N GLY A 185 -2.00 -23.11 11.33
CA GLY A 185 -3.05 -23.36 12.33
C GLY A 185 -4.09 -22.24 12.41
N ILE A 186 -4.20 -21.41 11.38
CA ILE A 186 -5.15 -20.29 11.31
C ILE A 186 -6.42 -20.77 10.64
N SER A 187 -7.58 -20.48 11.25
CA SER A 187 -8.88 -20.90 10.71
C SER A 187 -9.15 -20.29 9.32
N GLY A 188 -9.61 -21.12 8.39
CA GLY A 188 -10.10 -20.68 7.07
C GLY A 188 -11.47 -19.99 7.10
N ARG A 189 -12.12 -19.88 8.27
CA ARG A 189 -13.44 -19.23 8.41
C ARG A 189 -13.43 -17.78 7.95
N GLY A 190 -12.39 -17.04 8.30
CA GLY A 190 -12.23 -15.64 7.93
C GLY A 190 -12.15 -15.44 6.42
N SER A 191 -11.41 -16.29 5.72
CA SER A 191 -11.34 -16.28 4.25
C SER A 191 -12.74 -16.43 3.63
N VAL A 192 -13.50 -17.46 4.04
CA VAL A 192 -14.86 -17.70 3.53
C VAL A 192 -15.81 -16.57 3.90
N ALA A 193 -15.75 -16.08 5.14
CA ALA A 193 -16.60 -15.00 5.62
C ALA A 193 -16.37 -13.71 4.84
N PHE A 194 -15.11 -13.35 4.60
CA PHE A 194 -14.76 -12.16 3.83
C PHE A 194 -15.15 -12.31 2.36
N PHE A 195 -14.91 -13.47 1.74
CA PHE A 195 -15.32 -13.72 0.35
C PHE A 195 -16.85 -13.67 0.18
N LYS A 196 -17.64 -14.24 1.11
CA LYS A 196 -19.09 -14.09 1.11
C LYS A 196 -19.53 -12.63 1.26
N LYS A 197 -18.80 -11.83 2.06
CA LYS A 197 -19.04 -10.39 2.19
C LYS A 197 -18.83 -9.66 0.87
N LEU A 198 -17.74 -9.93 0.15
CA LEU A 198 -17.46 -9.36 -1.16
C LEU A 198 -18.53 -9.74 -2.19
N GLN A 199 -18.90 -11.02 -2.26
CA GLN A 199 -19.96 -11.51 -3.14
C GLN A 199 -21.30 -10.81 -2.87
N ASN A 200 -21.66 -10.60 -1.60
CA ASN A 200 -22.88 -9.90 -1.23
C ASN A 200 -22.84 -8.41 -1.62
N LEU A 201 -21.69 -7.76 -1.56
CA LEU A 201 -21.53 -6.38 -2.02
C LEU A 201 -21.71 -6.28 -3.54
N GLU A 202 -21.13 -7.21 -4.30
CA GLU A 202 -21.30 -7.28 -5.76
C GLU A 202 -22.79 -7.38 -6.14
N PHE A 203 -23.54 -8.28 -5.50
CA PHE A 203 -24.98 -8.43 -5.74
C PHE A 203 -25.79 -7.19 -5.38
N ARG A 204 -25.39 -6.44 -4.35
CA ARG A 204 -26.14 -5.28 -3.87
C ARG A 204 -25.91 -4.04 -4.73
N TYR A 205 -24.71 -3.86 -5.25
CA TYR A 205 -24.34 -2.58 -5.85
C TYR A 205 -24.65 -2.47 -7.34
N SER A 206 -24.74 -3.55 -8.13
CA SER A 206 -25.05 -3.54 -9.60
C SER A 206 -24.30 -2.48 -10.44
N ILE A 207 -23.34 -1.77 -9.85
CA ILE A 207 -22.61 -0.63 -10.40
C ILE A 207 -21.12 -0.99 -10.29
N PRO A 208 -20.39 -0.99 -11.41
CA PRO A 208 -18.93 -0.95 -11.45
C PRO A 208 -18.30 -0.03 -10.41
N GLN A 209 -17.60 -0.58 -9.41
CA GLN A 209 -16.49 0.14 -8.78
C GLN A 209 -15.26 -0.18 -9.60
N ASP A 210 -14.61 0.83 -10.19
CA ASP A 210 -13.62 0.62 -11.25
C ASP A 210 -12.42 -0.24 -10.79
N ASP A 211 -12.04 -0.19 -9.50
CA ASP A 211 -10.86 -0.86 -8.92
C ASP A 211 -11.14 -1.76 -7.69
N SER A 212 -12.30 -2.43 -7.64
CA SER A 212 -12.66 -3.31 -6.50
C SER A 212 -11.98 -4.69 -6.53
N TYR A 213 -11.84 -5.32 -5.34
CA TYR A 213 -11.30 -6.68 -5.19
C TYR A 213 -11.99 -7.71 -6.09
N ALA A 214 -13.32 -7.65 -6.25
CA ALA A 214 -14.06 -8.61 -7.07
C ALA A 214 -13.74 -8.48 -8.58
N ARG A 215 -13.17 -7.34 -9.02
CA ARG A 215 -12.71 -7.15 -10.40
C ARG A 215 -11.31 -7.68 -10.63
N THR A 216 -10.40 -7.39 -9.71
CA THR A 216 -9.01 -7.90 -9.75
C THR A 216 -8.97 -9.40 -9.47
N HIS A 217 -9.88 -9.89 -8.62
CA HIS A 217 -10.07 -11.28 -8.24
C HIS A 217 -11.52 -11.73 -8.47
N PRO A 218 -11.89 -12.13 -9.70
CA PRO A 218 -13.25 -12.58 -10.01
C PRO A 218 -13.68 -13.74 -9.11
N LEU A 219 -14.60 -13.46 -8.19
CA LEU A 219 -15.06 -14.39 -7.16
C LEU A 219 -16.33 -15.10 -7.61
N THR A 220 -16.29 -16.44 -7.71
CA THR A 220 -17.47 -17.23 -8.07
C THR A 220 -17.99 -17.99 -6.85
N GLY A 221 -19.30 -18.28 -6.82
CA GLY A 221 -19.88 -19.15 -5.79
C GLY A 221 -19.20 -20.53 -5.73
N GLU A 222 -18.74 -21.04 -6.87
CA GLU A 222 -17.97 -22.30 -6.96
C GLU A 222 -16.64 -22.21 -6.21
N ARG A 223 -15.85 -21.13 -6.38
CA ARG A 223 -14.60 -20.93 -5.64
C ARG A 223 -14.83 -20.92 -4.14
N ILE A 224 -15.86 -20.19 -3.69
CA ILE A 224 -16.22 -20.12 -2.26
C ILE A 224 -16.61 -21.51 -1.74
N ALA A 225 -17.40 -22.28 -2.48
CA ALA A 225 -17.82 -23.63 -2.08
C ALA A 225 -16.62 -24.58 -1.96
N VAL A 226 -15.71 -24.58 -2.94
CA VAL A 226 -14.48 -25.41 -2.91
C VAL A 226 -13.61 -25.07 -1.72
N LEU A 227 -13.41 -23.78 -1.44
CA LEU A 227 -12.65 -23.33 -0.28
C LEU A 227 -13.34 -23.73 1.03
N GLU A 228 -14.65 -23.52 1.13
CA GLU A 228 -15.43 -23.88 2.32
C GLU A 228 -15.36 -25.37 2.62
N ASP A 229 -15.47 -26.23 1.61
CA ASP A 229 -15.35 -27.69 1.76
C ASP A 229 -13.95 -28.09 2.21
N ARG A 230 -12.91 -27.48 1.64
CA ARG A 230 -11.52 -27.71 2.06
C ARG A 230 -11.29 -27.28 3.50
N TYR A 231 -11.74 -26.08 3.87
CA TYR A 231 -11.51 -25.55 5.21
C TYR A 231 -12.27 -26.29 6.29
N LYS A 232 -13.47 -26.82 6.02
CA LYS A 232 -14.23 -27.62 6.98
C LYS A 232 -13.53 -28.92 7.39
N LEU A 233 -12.69 -29.47 6.52
CA LEU A 233 -11.89 -30.67 6.79
C LEU A 233 -10.60 -30.34 7.55
N ASP A 234 -10.21 -29.07 7.63
CA ASP A 234 -8.99 -28.63 8.29
C ASP A 234 -9.13 -28.66 9.82
N PRO A 235 -8.15 -29.20 10.57
CA PRO A 235 -8.16 -29.17 12.03
C PRO A 235 -8.31 -27.75 12.63
N ALA A 236 -7.82 -26.73 11.94
CA ALA A 236 -7.90 -25.33 12.36
C ALA A 236 -9.29 -24.70 12.16
N TRP A 237 -10.26 -25.38 11.54
CA TRP A 237 -11.59 -24.81 11.25
C TRP A 237 -12.26 -24.17 12.46
N ASN A 238 -12.18 -24.81 13.62
CA ASN A 238 -12.78 -24.35 14.87
C ASN A 238 -11.81 -23.58 15.78
N VAL A 239 -10.57 -23.36 15.36
CA VAL A 239 -9.60 -22.55 16.11
C VAL A 239 -10.08 -21.11 16.12
N ALA A 240 -10.27 -20.56 17.30
CA ALA A 240 -10.63 -19.15 17.46
C ALA A 240 -9.41 -18.26 17.17
N THR A 241 -9.66 -17.08 16.62
CA THR A 241 -8.66 -16.02 16.55
C THR A 241 -8.12 -15.73 17.95
N ASP A 242 -6.81 -15.54 18.07
CA ASP A 242 -6.21 -15.06 19.32
C ASP A 242 -6.92 -13.78 19.79
N PRO A 243 -7.54 -13.78 20.99
CA PRO A 243 -8.21 -12.60 21.51
C PRO A 243 -7.32 -11.36 21.62
N ALA A 244 -6.01 -11.54 21.84
CA ALA A 244 -5.08 -10.42 21.95
C ALA A 244 -4.83 -9.78 20.57
N LEU A 245 -4.61 -10.60 19.53
CA LEU A 245 -4.52 -10.14 18.15
C LEU A 245 -5.83 -9.47 17.69
N GLU A 246 -6.97 -10.07 18.01
CA GLU A 246 -8.28 -9.50 17.68
C GLU A 246 -8.47 -8.12 18.34
N ALA A 247 -8.13 -7.97 19.61
CA ALA A 247 -8.21 -6.68 20.30
C ALA A 247 -7.31 -5.62 19.65
N ARG A 248 -6.08 -5.97 19.24
CA ARG A 248 -5.17 -5.08 18.50
C ARG A 248 -5.72 -4.72 17.13
N PHE A 249 -6.28 -5.68 16.40
CA PHE A 249 -6.93 -5.43 15.11
C PHE A 249 -8.11 -4.44 15.25
N GLN A 250 -8.98 -4.62 16.25
CA GLN A 250 -10.10 -3.70 16.47
C GLN A 250 -9.62 -2.28 16.83
N ARG A 251 -8.51 -2.15 17.56
CA ARG A 251 -7.85 -0.85 17.81
C ARG A 251 -7.40 -0.20 16.52
N VAL A 252 -6.61 -0.91 15.71
CA VAL A 252 -6.10 -0.43 14.41
C VAL A 252 -7.26 -0.03 13.49
N LYS A 253 -8.30 -0.86 13.38
CA LYS A 253 -9.49 -0.55 12.59
C LYS A 253 -10.16 0.75 13.04
N ALA A 254 -10.33 0.93 14.35
CA ALA A 254 -10.97 2.13 14.90
C ALA A 254 -10.09 3.38 14.74
N LYS A 255 -8.78 3.25 14.96
CA LYS A 255 -7.76 4.27 14.69
C LYS A 255 -7.79 4.75 13.23
N LEU A 256 -7.75 3.82 12.27
CA LEU A 256 -7.81 4.14 10.84
C LEU A 256 -9.13 4.86 10.50
N LYS A 257 -10.25 4.44 11.08
CA LYS A 257 -11.53 5.13 10.91
C LYS A 257 -11.46 6.58 11.41
N GLY A 258 -10.92 6.80 12.61
CA GLY A 258 -10.71 8.14 13.17
C GLY A 258 -9.77 9.02 12.34
N TYR A 259 -8.73 8.43 11.76
CA TYR A 259 -7.75 9.14 10.95
C TYR A 259 -8.28 9.50 9.55
N ILE A 260 -8.91 8.55 8.86
CA ILE A 260 -9.31 8.69 7.45
C ILE A 260 -10.65 9.42 7.31
N ASP A 261 -11.59 9.14 8.23
CA ASP A 261 -12.96 9.65 8.17
C ASP A 261 -13.42 10.12 9.56
N PRO A 262 -12.81 11.21 10.08
CA PRO A 262 -12.99 11.66 11.46
C PRO A 262 -14.45 11.99 11.79
N ARG A 263 -15.21 12.55 10.85
CA ARG A 263 -16.62 12.92 11.07
C ARG A 263 -17.49 11.69 11.28
N GLN A 264 -17.34 10.68 10.42
CA GLN A 264 -18.10 9.44 10.57
C GLN A 264 -17.61 8.65 11.79
N ALA A 265 -16.33 8.69 12.12
CA ALA A 265 -15.81 8.05 13.33
C ALA A 265 -16.48 8.57 14.60
N LEU A 266 -16.71 9.87 14.70
CA LEU A 266 -17.40 10.48 15.86
C LEU A 266 -18.89 10.09 15.94
N ILE A 267 -19.51 9.73 14.81
CA ILE A 267 -20.88 9.19 14.77
C ILE A 267 -20.90 7.72 15.17
N ASP A 268 -20.00 6.92 14.58
CA ASP A 268 -19.94 5.46 14.79
C ASP A 268 -19.48 5.10 16.22
N TYR A 269 -18.66 5.96 16.82
CA TYR A 269 -18.12 5.79 18.17
C TYR A 269 -18.56 6.93 19.10
N PRO A 270 -19.85 6.99 19.50
CA PRO A 270 -20.37 8.05 20.34
C PRO A 270 -19.64 8.12 21.68
N VAL A 271 -19.62 9.30 22.32
CA VAL A 271 -18.93 9.54 23.60
C VAL A 271 -19.42 8.64 24.74
N THR A 272 -20.61 8.05 24.62
CA THR A 272 -21.15 7.05 25.56
C THR A 272 -20.46 5.70 25.45
N ASN A 273 -19.82 5.38 24.31
CA ASN A 273 -19.01 4.19 24.13
C ASN A 273 -17.59 4.45 24.68
N LEU A 274 -17.32 3.87 25.86
CA LEU A 274 -16.06 4.03 26.57
C LEU A 274 -15.05 2.93 26.29
N SER A 275 -15.34 2.03 25.34
CA SER A 275 -14.40 0.98 24.93
C SER A 275 -13.11 1.57 24.36
N ILE A 276 -12.02 0.82 24.49
CA ILE A 276 -10.70 1.22 23.98
C ILE A 276 -10.76 1.59 22.49
N PRO A 277 -11.30 0.76 21.57
CA PRO A 277 -11.39 1.14 20.15
C PRO A 277 -12.16 2.44 19.93
N ALA A 278 -13.27 2.66 20.65
CA ALA A 278 -14.07 3.86 20.51
C ALA A 278 -13.33 5.12 20.93
N ARG A 279 -12.66 5.09 22.08
CA ARG A 279 -11.80 6.19 22.55
C ARG A 279 -10.68 6.47 21.55
N TYR A 280 -10.08 5.41 21.01
CA TYR A 280 -8.97 5.54 20.10
C TYR A 280 -9.38 6.15 18.74
N ALA A 281 -10.52 5.72 18.18
CA ALA A 281 -11.12 6.38 17.03
C ALA A 281 -11.38 7.87 17.28
N ARG A 282 -11.97 8.21 18.43
CA ARG A 282 -12.27 9.61 18.78
C ARG A 282 -11.00 10.43 18.99
N ALA A 283 -9.97 9.88 19.61
CA ALA A 283 -8.70 10.58 19.84
C ALA A 283 -8.07 11.00 18.50
N TYR A 284 -7.98 10.07 17.53
CA TYR A 284 -7.53 10.42 16.18
C TYR A 284 -8.48 11.38 15.46
N ALA A 285 -9.79 11.19 15.60
CA ALA A 285 -10.76 12.07 14.94
C ALA A 285 -10.67 13.52 15.45
N TRP A 286 -10.55 13.73 16.75
CA TRP A 286 -10.36 15.05 17.36
C TRP A 286 -9.02 15.65 17.00
N HIS A 287 -7.96 14.83 16.98
CA HIS A 287 -6.64 15.28 16.56
C HIS A 287 -6.68 15.79 15.10
N ARG A 288 -7.26 15.02 14.18
CA ARG A 288 -7.39 15.35 12.76
C ARG A 288 -8.31 16.54 12.48
N THR A 289 -9.17 16.91 13.42
CA THR A 289 -10.10 18.05 13.29
C THR A 289 -9.70 19.25 14.12
N SER A 290 -8.45 19.28 14.61
CA SER A 290 -7.85 20.40 15.35
C SER A 290 -8.51 20.72 16.70
N TYR A 291 -8.99 19.69 17.41
CA TYR A 291 -9.48 19.78 18.79
C TYR A 291 -8.50 19.07 19.76
N PRO A 292 -7.29 19.64 20.00
CA PRO A 292 -6.22 18.95 20.71
C PRO A 292 -6.59 18.59 22.15
N GLN A 293 -7.36 19.43 22.87
CA GLN A 293 -7.76 19.09 24.23
C GLN A 293 -8.69 17.88 24.28
N ALA A 294 -9.68 17.80 23.39
CA ALA A 294 -10.57 16.62 23.32
C ALA A 294 -9.81 15.35 22.92
N ALA A 295 -8.79 15.48 22.06
CA ALA A 295 -7.91 14.38 21.70
C ALA A 295 -7.05 13.92 22.90
N LEU A 296 -6.50 14.86 23.66
CA LEU A 296 -5.73 14.58 24.88
C LEU A 296 -6.60 13.91 25.95
N ASP A 297 -7.84 14.36 26.15
CA ASP A 297 -8.75 13.76 27.13
C ASP A 297 -9.03 12.27 26.81
N GLU A 298 -9.20 11.94 25.52
CA GLU A 298 -9.35 10.54 25.09
C GLU A 298 -8.04 9.74 25.25
N ALA A 299 -6.89 10.34 24.89
CA ALA A 299 -5.58 9.71 25.06
C ALA A 299 -5.25 9.44 26.55
N ASP A 300 -5.59 10.36 27.45
CA ASP A 300 -5.43 10.20 28.89
C ASP A 300 -6.31 9.08 29.44
N ALA A 301 -7.56 8.97 28.95
CA ALA A 301 -8.44 7.87 29.33
C ALA A 301 -7.90 6.51 28.84
N LEU A 302 -7.29 6.46 27.65
CA LEU A 302 -6.64 5.26 27.10
C LEU A 302 -5.42 4.85 27.93
N ILE A 303 -4.52 5.79 28.24
CA ILE A 303 -3.32 5.53 29.07
C ILE A 303 -3.72 5.13 30.50
N LYS A 304 -4.80 5.68 31.05
CA LYS A 304 -5.33 5.26 32.35
C LYS A 304 -5.82 3.81 32.33
N ALA A 305 -6.43 3.38 31.23
CA ALA A 305 -6.95 2.01 31.09
C ALA A 305 -5.82 0.99 30.83
N MET A 306 -4.83 1.35 30.02
CA MET A 306 -3.66 0.53 29.72
C MET A 306 -2.38 1.35 29.91
N PRO A 307 -1.89 1.47 31.15
CA PRO A 307 -0.63 2.15 31.42
C PRO A 307 0.50 1.48 30.65
N HIS A 308 1.42 2.27 30.11
CA HIS A 308 2.59 1.79 29.37
C HIS A 308 2.30 1.17 27.99
N ASP A 309 1.08 1.28 27.46
CA ASP A 309 0.82 0.92 26.06
C ASP A 309 1.57 1.91 25.13
N PRO A 310 2.54 1.44 24.33
CA PRO A 310 3.41 2.34 23.57
C PRO A 310 2.67 3.18 22.55
N TYR A 311 1.59 2.66 21.95
CA TYR A 311 0.87 3.36 20.88
C TYR A 311 -0.07 4.43 21.42
N PHE A 312 -0.50 4.31 22.68
CA PHE A 312 -1.23 5.38 23.36
C PHE A 312 -0.31 6.48 23.87
N LEU A 313 0.87 6.10 24.36
CA LEU A 313 1.93 7.03 24.71
C LEU A 313 2.41 7.81 23.47
N GLU A 314 2.62 7.11 22.36
CA GLU A 314 2.94 7.71 21.05
C GLU A 314 1.86 8.70 20.61
N LEU A 315 0.58 8.28 20.57
CA LEU A 315 -0.53 9.17 20.22
C LEU A 315 -0.56 10.43 21.09
N LYS A 316 -0.46 10.30 22.42
CA LYS A 316 -0.45 11.47 23.31
C LYS A 316 0.75 12.37 23.04
N GLY A 317 1.93 11.76 22.88
CA GLY A 317 3.16 12.47 22.53
C GLY A 317 3.04 13.24 21.23
N GLN A 318 2.45 12.64 20.20
CA GLN A 318 2.20 13.28 18.91
C GLN A 318 1.24 14.46 19.04
N ILE A 319 0.10 14.29 19.73
CA ILE A 319 -0.87 15.39 19.96
C ILE A 319 -0.21 16.56 20.70
N LEU A 320 0.61 16.27 21.72
CA LEU A 320 1.36 17.29 22.46
C LEU A 320 2.36 18.02 21.56
N LEU A 321 3.14 17.27 20.78
CA LEU A 321 4.12 17.83 19.84
C LEU A 321 3.45 18.75 18.81
N GLU A 322 2.41 18.27 18.14
CA GLU A 322 1.69 19.01 17.09
C GLU A 322 0.87 20.18 17.64
N SER A 323 0.55 20.17 18.94
CA SER A 323 -0.07 21.31 19.65
C SER A 323 0.93 22.32 20.21
N GLY A 324 2.23 22.20 19.88
CA GLY A 324 3.27 23.14 20.31
C GLY A 324 3.77 22.90 21.73
N ARG A 325 3.62 21.68 22.26
CA ARG A 325 4.08 21.27 23.60
C ARG A 325 5.17 20.17 23.52
N PRO A 326 6.28 20.39 22.80
CA PRO A 326 7.30 19.35 22.57
C PRO A 326 7.94 18.84 23.87
N LYS A 327 8.16 19.72 24.86
CA LYS A 327 8.73 19.33 26.18
C LYS A 327 7.83 18.34 26.93
N ASP A 328 6.52 18.52 26.85
CA ASP A 328 5.55 17.65 27.52
C ASP A 328 5.41 16.30 26.80
N ALA A 329 5.72 16.26 25.50
CA ALA A 329 5.69 15.04 24.68
C ALA A 329 6.85 14.08 25.00
N LEU A 330 8.01 14.61 25.40
CA LEU A 330 9.24 13.84 25.62
C LEU A 330 9.08 12.59 26.50
N PRO A 331 8.49 12.64 27.72
CA PRO A 331 8.40 11.45 28.56
C PRO A 331 7.55 10.34 27.93
N MET A 332 6.47 10.70 27.23
CA MET A 332 5.58 9.72 26.59
C MET A 332 6.27 9.08 25.37
N LEU A 333 6.89 9.89 24.51
CA LEU A 333 7.58 9.41 23.31
C LEU A 333 8.82 8.58 23.66
N ARG A 334 9.58 8.98 24.69
CA ARG A 334 10.72 8.22 25.19
C ARG A 334 10.30 6.82 25.62
N GLU A 335 9.26 6.72 26.45
CA GLU A 335 8.77 5.43 26.90
C GLU A 335 8.21 4.59 25.74
N ALA A 336 7.48 5.21 24.80
CA ALA A 336 6.99 4.51 23.60
C ALA A 336 8.13 3.92 22.77
N VAL A 337 9.24 4.66 22.59
CA VAL A 337 10.45 4.18 21.91
C VAL A 337 11.07 3.01 22.68
N GLU A 338 11.20 3.10 24.01
CA GLU A 338 11.77 2.02 24.82
C GLU A 338 10.92 0.73 24.75
N LYS A 339 9.59 0.86 24.89
CA LYS A 339 8.64 -0.27 24.90
C LYS A 339 8.51 -0.97 23.55
N THR A 340 8.72 -0.25 22.46
CA THR A 340 8.70 -0.83 21.11
C THR A 340 10.08 -1.26 20.62
N GLY A 341 11.11 -1.15 21.47
CA GLY A 341 12.48 -1.49 21.10
C GLY A 341 13.01 -0.59 19.99
N ALA A 342 12.65 0.69 19.97
CA ALA A 342 12.92 1.68 18.94
C ALA A 342 12.24 1.36 17.60
N GLN A 343 10.91 1.32 17.59
CA GLN A 343 10.12 1.29 16.34
C GLN A 343 10.45 2.56 15.53
N PRO A 344 10.74 2.46 14.22
CA PRO A 344 11.35 3.58 13.47
C PRO A 344 10.49 4.84 13.31
N LEU A 345 9.17 4.69 13.15
CA LEU A 345 8.23 5.81 13.04
C LEU A 345 8.09 6.53 14.39
N ILE A 346 7.94 5.79 15.48
CA ILE A 346 7.87 6.36 16.83
C ILE A 346 9.19 7.05 17.19
N ALA A 347 10.32 6.41 16.86
CA ALA A 347 11.66 6.97 17.06
C ALA A 347 11.88 8.26 16.24
N ALA A 348 11.39 8.32 15.00
CA ALA A 348 11.46 9.54 14.20
C ALA A 348 10.65 10.69 14.82
N THR A 349 9.43 10.41 15.31
CA THR A 349 8.59 11.38 16.04
C THR A 349 9.26 11.83 17.34
N PHE A 350 9.90 10.91 18.07
CA PHE A 350 10.65 11.24 19.29
C PHE A 350 11.87 12.12 18.98
N GLY A 351 12.64 11.79 17.94
CA GLY A 351 13.75 12.61 17.46
C GLY A 351 13.32 14.03 17.10
N HIS A 352 12.19 14.17 16.39
CA HIS A 352 11.59 15.48 16.12
C HIS A 352 11.22 16.22 17.41
N ALA A 353 10.56 15.56 18.38
CA ALA A 353 10.22 16.18 19.66
C ALA A 353 11.46 16.64 20.43
N LEU A 354 12.56 15.89 20.41
CA LEU A 354 13.83 16.26 21.04
C LEU A 354 14.41 17.55 20.44
N ILE A 355 14.40 17.66 19.10
CA ILE A 355 14.87 18.82 18.34
C ILE A 355 14.04 20.08 18.65
N GLU A 356 12.72 19.93 18.79
CA GLU A 356 11.78 21.02 19.05
C GLU A 356 11.70 21.42 20.53
N ALA A 357 11.98 20.49 21.46
CA ALA A 357 11.92 20.76 22.89
C ALA A 357 13.09 21.63 23.38
N ASP A 358 14.28 21.45 22.82
CA ASP A 358 15.47 22.25 23.11
C ASP A 358 16.47 22.14 21.95
N GLU A 359 16.85 23.29 21.37
CA GLU A 359 17.64 23.31 20.14
C GLU A 359 19.07 22.80 20.30
N HIS A 360 19.60 22.71 21.53
CA HIS A 360 21.00 22.35 21.77
C HIS A 360 21.16 21.18 22.75
N ALA A 361 20.41 21.15 23.85
CA ALA A 361 20.63 20.16 24.91
C ALA A 361 20.33 18.73 24.46
N ASN A 362 19.39 18.56 23.53
CA ASN A 362 18.87 17.26 23.12
C ASN A 362 19.48 16.70 21.83
N LEU A 363 20.36 17.45 21.15
CA LEU A 363 20.85 17.06 19.81
C LEU A 363 21.60 15.72 19.80
N ALA A 364 22.42 15.46 20.82
CA ALA A 364 23.17 14.21 20.92
C ALA A 364 22.24 12.99 21.08
N GLU A 365 21.16 13.14 21.84
CA GLU A 365 20.16 12.10 21.98
C GLU A 365 19.35 11.92 20.70
N ALA A 366 18.91 13.02 20.09
CA ALA A 366 18.17 13.02 18.82
C ALA A 366 18.98 12.31 17.73
N GLU A 367 20.30 12.55 17.65
CA GLU A 367 21.18 11.87 16.71
C GLU A 367 21.17 10.34 16.89
N ILE A 368 21.30 9.86 18.13
CA ILE A 368 21.29 8.42 18.44
C ILE A 368 19.96 7.79 18.03
N VAL A 369 18.85 8.41 18.42
CA VAL A 369 17.50 7.93 18.14
C VAL A 369 17.23 7.91 16.64
N LEU A 370 17.54 8.98 15.93
CA LEU A 370 17.29 9.10 14.49
C LEU A 370 18.20 8.20 13.67
N LYS A 371 19.47 8.00 14.07
CA LYS A 371 20.33 6.97 13.48
C LYS A 371 19.75 5.58 13.63
N ALA A 372 19.22 5.24 14.82
CA ALA A 372 18.56 3.96 15.03
C ALA A 372 17.30 3.82 14.14
N ALA A 373 16.52 4.88 13.98
CA ALA A 373 15.34 4.91 13.12
C ALA A 373 15.70 4.65 11.65
N VAL A 374 16.60 5.44 11.04
CA VAL A 374 16.97 5.30 9.63
C VAL A 374 17.71 4.00 9.32
N ASN A 375 18.38 3.40 10.32
CA ASN A 375 19.03 2.10 10.13
C ASN A 375 18.03 0.94 10.05
N LYS A 376 16.92 1.03 10.78
CA LYS A 376 15.85 0.03 10.78
C LYS A 376 14.87 0.23 9.63
N ASP A 377 14.64 1.47 9.25
CA ASP A 377 13.74 1.85 8.17
C ASP A 377 14.38 2.95 7.33
N LYS A 378 15.03 2.49 6.25
CA LYS A 378 15.76 3.37 5.33
C LYS A 378 14.82 4.14 4.41
N ASP A 379 13.56 3.74 4.32
CA ASP A 379 12.56 4.29 3.41
C ASP A 379 11.67 5.35 4.10
N ASN A 380 12.15 5.91 5.22
CA ASN A 380 11.49 6.98 5.95
C ASN A 380 12.11 8.35 5.64
N PRO A 381 11.55 9.12 4.67
CA PRO A 381 12.09 10.43 4.32
C PRO A 381 12.01 11.43 5.49
N PHE A 382 11.02 11.30 6.37
CA PHE A 382 10.89 12.16 7.55
C PHE A 382 12.02 11.92 8.56
N ALA A 383 12.38 10.68 8.84
CA ALA A 383 13.52 10.37 9.72
C ALA A 383 14.84 10.90 9.15
N TRP A 384 15.07 10.77 7.84
CA TRP A 384 16.24 11.34 7.17
C TRP A 384 16.27 12.86 7.25
N TYR A 385 15.13 13.52 7.03
CA TYR A 385 15.01 14.97 7.19
C TYR A 385 15.41 15.41 8.60
N GLN A 386 14.83 14.80 9.63
CA GLN A 386 15.12 15.14 11.03
C GLN A 386 16.59 14.88 11.38
N LEU A 387 17.18 13.78 10.88
CA LEU A 387 18.61 13.50 11.09
C LEU A 387 19.50 14.57 10.42
N GLY A 388 19.11 15.04 9.24
CA GLY A 388 19.76 16.16 8.56
C GLY A 388 19.69 17.47 9.36
N VAL A 389 18.55 17.75 10.01
CA VAL A 389 18.39 18.91 10.91
C VAL A 389 19.37 18.80 12.09
N VAL A 390 19.51 17.63 12.70
CA VAL A 390 20.46 17.40 13.80
C VAL A 390 21.90 17.68 13.34
N TYR A 391 22.34 17.07 12.23
CA TYR A 391 23.70 17.30 11.72
C TYR A 391 23.96 18.77 11.38
N SER A 392 22.98 19.45 10.77
CA SER A 392 23.07 20.87 10.44
C SER A 392 23.25 21.73 11.71
N ARG A 393 22.44 21.49 12.76
CA ARG A 393 22.55 22.21 14.04
C ARG A 393 23.85 21.91 14.78
N GLN A 394 24.45 20.73 14.56
CA GLN A 394 25.78 20.38 15.07
C GLN A 394 26.94 20.93 14.23
N GLY A 395 26.65 21.54 13.06
CA GLY A 395 27.67 22.06 12.13
C GLY A 395 28.27 21.02 11.17
N ASP A 396 27.77 19.78 11.18
CA ASP A 396 28.16 18.74 10.21
C ASP A 396 27.37 18.89 8.90
N THR A 397 27.71 19.92 8.14
CA THR A 397 27.04 20.25 6.88
C THR A 397 27.17 19.15 5.82
N ALA A 398 28.24 18.34 5.89
CA ALA A 398 28.49 17.28 4.95
C ALA A 398 27.55 16.08 5.17
N ARG A 399 27.37 15.64 6.41
CA ARG A 399 26.37 14.60 6.73
C ARG A 399 24.94 15.11 6.66
N ALA A 400 24.69 16.39 6.95
CA ALA A 400 23.40 17.00 6.69
C ALA A 400 23.03 16.92 5.20
N ALA A 401 23.98 17.19 4.30
CA ALA A 401 23.77 17.04 2.86
C ALA A 401 23.54 15.58 2.44
N LEU A 402 24.20 14.61 3.07
CA LEU A 402 23.92 13.18 2.83
C LEU A 402 22.49 12.82 3.22
N ALA A 403 22.03 13.24 4.41
CA ALA A 403 20.67 12.99 4.87
C ALA A 403 19.62 13.64 3.95
N SER A 404 19.88 14.86 3.45
CA SER A 404 19.04 15.50 2.42
C SER A 404 19.05 14.73 1.10
N ALA A 405 20.19 14.13 0.71
CA ALA A 405 20.28 13.34 -0.50
C ALA A 405 19.39 12.08 -0.44
N GLU A 406 19.40 11.39 0.71
CA GLU A 406 18.51 10.24 0.98
C GLU A 406 17.03 10.65 0.92
N GLN A 407 16.66 11.70 1.66
CA GLN A 407 15.29 12.23 1.64
C GLN A 407 14.83 12.56 0.23
N HIS A 408 15.61 13.34 -0.52
CA HIS A 408 15.24 13.75 -1.87
C HIS A 408 15.15 12.57 -2.84
N LEU A 409 15.97 11.53 -2.66
CA LEU A 409 15.89 10.32 -3.48
C LEU A 409 14.57 9.59 -3.21
N LEU A 410 14.20 9.38 -1.95
CA LEU A 410 12.95 8.75 -1.54
C LEU A 410 11.71 9.52 -2.02
N GLU A 411 11.77 10.85 -2.03
CA GLU A 411 10.72 11.73 -2.56
C GLU A 411 10.69 11.81 -4.10
N GLY A 412 11.61 11.13 -4.79
CA GLY A 412 11.73 11.15 -6.26
C GLY A 412 12.23 12.48 -6.83
N ARG A 413 12.79 13.37 -5.99
CA ARG A 413 13.36 14.67 -6.36
C ARG A 413 14.81 14.54 -6.83
N LEU A 414 15.00 13.75 -7.89
CA LEU A 414 16.31 13.32 -8.39
C LEU A 414 17.34 14.45 -8.58
N PRO A 415 16.99 15.63 -9.16
CA PRO A 415 17.98 16.71 -9.31
C PRO A 415 18.51 17.23 -7.97
N LEU A 416 17.63 17.31 -6.96
CA LEU A 416 18.00 17.73 -5.62
C LEU A 416 18.81 16.64 -4.91
N ALA A 417 18.40 15.37 -5.02
CA ALA A 417 19.13 14.22 -4.47
C ALA A 417 20.57 14.20 -4.96
N ARG A 418 20.77 14.35 -6.28
CA ARG A 418 22.10 14.43 -6.89
C ARG A 418 22.92 15.62 -6.39
N GLY A 419 22.30 16.80 -6.29
CA GLY A 419 22.97 18.00 -5.80
C GLY A 419 23.47 17.82 -4.37
N SER A 420 22.57 17.41 -3.47
CA SER A 420 22.88 17.12 -2.07
C SER A 420 23.95 16.03 -1.91
N ALA A 421 23.87 14.96 -2.70
CA ALA A 421 24.86 13.88 -2.68
C ALA A 421 26.27 14.38 -3.04
N ARG A 422 26.40 15.20 -4.08
CA ARG A 422 27.69 15.79 -4.48
C ARG A 422 28.24 16.76 -3.42
N THR A 423 27.37 17.54 -2.79
CA THR A 423 27.75 18.39 -1.65
C THR A 423 28.27 17.54 -0.48
N ALA A 424 27.61 16.43 -0.17
CA ALA A 424 28.06 15.51 0.87
C ALA A 424 29.44 14.92 0.54
N MET A 425 29.64 14.43 -0.69
CA MET A 425 30.91 13.86 -1.14
C MET A 425 32.09 14.84 -1.04
N ALA A 426 31.85 16.15 -1.21
CA ALA A 426 32.89 17.17 -1.11
C ALA A 426 33.38 17.40 0.34
N GLY A 427 32.52 17.14 1.34
CA GLY A 427 32.82 17.35 2.76
C GLY A 427 33.10 16.07 3.56
N ILE A 428 32.76 14.90 3.02
CA ILE A 428 32.97 13.60 3.66
C ILE A 428 34.26 12.96 3.14
N LYS A 429 35.03 12.31 4.02
CA LYS A 429 36.27 11.61 3.65
C LYS A 429 36.00 10.55 2.57
N GLU A 430 36.72 10.65 1.45
CA GLU A 430 36.64 9.71 0.34
C GLU A 430 36.89 8.26 0.80
N GLY A 431 36.09 7.33 0.29
CA GLY A 431 36.14 5.91 0.64
C GLY A 431 35.52 5.53 1.98
N SER A 432 35.02 6.49 2.77
CA SER A 432 34.23 6.18 3.97
C SER A 432 32.83 5.65 3.60
N PRO A 433 32.13 4.92 4.50
CA PRO A 433 30.78 4.43 4.23
C PRO A 433 29.79 5.53 3.82
N ASP A 434 29.82 6.68 4.50
CA ASP A 434 28.95 7.82 4.19
C ASP A 434 29.25 8.41 2.80
N TRP A 435 30.54 8.45 2.41
CA TRP A 435 30.95 8.92 1.08
C TRP A 435 30.50 7.96 -0.01
N ILE A 436 30.68 6.64 0.20
CA ILE A 436 30.23 5.61 -0.74
C ILE A 436 28.72 5.71 -0.93
N ARG A 437 27.97 5.87 0.17
CA ARG A 437 26.52 6.02 0.09
C ARG A 437 26.10 7.28 -0.67
N ALA A 438 26.77 8.40 -0.45
CA ALA A 438 26.54 9.63 -1.24
C ALA A 438 26.82 9.40 -2.73
N ALA A 439 27.91 8.70 -3.07
CA ALA A 439 28.26 8.37 -4.45
C ALA A 439 27.19 7.47 -5.11
N ASP A 440 26.68 6.47 -4.39
CA ASP A 440 25.60 5.60 -4.86
C ASP A 440 24.33 6.39 -5.17
N ILE A 441 23.92 7.31 -4.30
CA ILE A 441 22.74 8.16 -4.51
C ILE A 441 22.92 9.04 -5.75
N ALA A 442 24.10 9.65 -5.91
CA ALA A 442 24.40 10.47 -7.08
C ALA A 442 24.31 9.65 -8.37
N MET A 443 24.85 8.44 -8.37
CA MET A 443 24.81 7.51 -9.50
C MET A 443 23.37 7.10 -9.85
N VAL A 444 22.58 6.68 -8.87
CA VAL A 444 21.16 6.31 -9.07
C VAL A 444 20.38 7.49 -9.66
N ALA A 445 20.55 8.68 -9.09
CA ALA A 445 19.86 9.88 -9.58
C ALA A 445 20.29 10.27 -11.01
N ASP A 446 21.56 10.15 -11.36
CA ASP A 446 22.06 10.42 -12.72
C ASP A 446 21.49 9.42 -13.75
N ASN A 447 21.44 8.14 -13.40
CA ASN A 447 20.88 7.09 -14.27
C ASN A 447 19.39 7.33 -14.55
N GLU A 448 18.58 7.55 -13.50
CA GLU A 448 17.14 7.79 -13.67
C GLU A 448 16.83 9.08 -14.45
N LEU A 449 17.64 10.13 -14.27
CA LEU A 449 17.51 11.36 -15.05
C LEU A 449 17.85 11.15 -16.53
N GLY A 450 18.80 10.26 -16.83
CA GLY A 450 19.12 9.83 -18.20
C GLY A 450 17.92 9.14 -18.86
N ASP A 451 17.39 8.11 -18.20
CA ASP A 451 16.24 7.34 -18.70
C ASP A 451 15.00 8.21 -18.95
N ARG A 452 14.71 9.16 -18.05
CA ARG A 452 13.59 10.10 -18.22
C ARG A 452 13.77 11.01 -19.45
N LYS A 453 15.00 11.39 -19.79
CA LYS A 453 15.27 12.18 -21.01
C LYS A 453 15.06 11.35 -22.26
N ASP A 454 15.48 10.09 -22.25
CA ASP A 454 15.34 9.21 -23.41
C ASP A 454 13.88 8.81 -23.66
N ARG A 455 13.10 8.62 -22.59
CA ARG A 455 11.64 8.40 -22.69
C ARG A 455 10.87 9.62 -23.19
N LYS A 456 11.35 10.85 -22.94
CA LYS A 456 10.73 12.09 -23.47
C LYS A 456 11.07 12.37 -24.93
N LYS A 457 12.09 11.71 -25.49
CA LYS A 457 12.53 11.86 -26.87
C LYS A 457 11.94 10.83 -27.82
N LYS A 458 11.37 9.74 -27.29
CA LYS A 458 10.56 8.76 -28.01
C LYS A 458 9.10 9.18 -27.92
#